data_AF-Q0F0B4-F1
#
_entry.id   AF-Q0F0B4-F1
#
_cell.length_a   1.000
_cell.length_b   1.000
_cell.length_c   1.000
_cell.angle_alpha   90.00
_cell.angle_beta   90.00
_cell.angle_gamma   90.00
#
_symmetry.space_group_name_H-M   'P 1'
#
loop_
_entity.id
_entity.type
_entity.pdbx_description
1 polymer ?
#
loop_
_entity_poly.entity_id
_entity_poly.type
_entity_poly.pdbx_seq_one_letter_code
_entity_poly.pdbx_strand_id
1 'polypeptide(L)'
;MVEKSLHGTRSESGSSRATRDTRDRPLSQCHICIEGAIGVGKTTLARKLADKLGSDTFFEQVDDNPFIELFYQDPSRNALSVQLSFLFSRLKQWQSLHQQDLFRQGVISDYLFAKDHIFATVTLSDEELALYEQVARLVSVDIQRPDLVIYLQSKPSVIMKRIQQRNRAMERGMKMEYLEKVITAYDQYFFHYQETPLLIVQTDRMNFADHAGAVDSLIERIGNMTSQTEFWADYS
;
A
#
# COMPACT_ATOMS: atom_id res chain seq x y z
N MET A 1 -61.51 -26.10 17.06
CA MET A 1 -61.59 -24.64 16.89
C MET A 1 -60.21 -24.19 16.37
N VAL A 2 -59.93 -24.44 15.09
CA VAL A 2 -60.02 -23.52 13.91
C VAL A 2 -58.71 -22.73 13.69
N GLU A 3 -57.98 -23.17 12.65
CA GLU A 3 -57.21 -22.46 11.60
C GLU A 3 -56.50 -21.11 11.82
N LYS A 4 -55.22 -21.04 11.38
CA LYS A 4 -54.66 -20.24 10.25
C LYS A 4 -53.12 -20.25 10.36
N SER A 5 -52.33 -20.76 9.41
CA SER A 5 -52.03 -20.35 8.02
C SER A 5 -51.04 -19.18 7.89
N LEU A 6 -49.88 -19.51 7.29
CA LEU A 6 -48.95 -18.72 6.45
C LEU A 6 -48.20 -17.51 7.07
N HIS A 7 -46.87 -17.51 6.93
CA HIS A 7 -46.09 -16.56 6.11
C HIS A 7 -44.63 -17.03 6.04
N GLY A 8 -44.14 -17.30 4.83
CA GLY A 8 -42.70 -17.42 4.57
C GLY A 8 -42.08 -16.05 4.28
N THR A 9 -40.77 -15.92 4.49
CA THR A 9 -39.93 -14.98 3.74
C THR A 9 -38.45 -15.30 3.92
N ARG A 10 -37.78 -15.54 2.77
CA ARG A 10 -36.45 -15.04 2.34
C ARG A 10 -35.24 -15.52 3.15
N SER A 11 -34.38 -16.40 2.63
CA SER A 11 -33.35 -16.14 1.60
C SER A 11 -32.49 -14.91 1.91
N GLU A 12 -31.44 -15.09 2.70
CA GLU A 12 -30.21 -14.30 2.54
C GLU A 12 -29.14 -15.23 1.99
N SER A 13 -29.09 -15.21 0.67
CA SER A 13 -27.90 -15.59 -0.09
C SER A 13 -26.72 -14.77 0.44
N GLY A 14 -25.80 -15.44 1.15
CA GLY A 14 -24.45 -14.91 1.31
C GLY A 14 -23.89 -14.65 -0.08
N SER A 15 -23.83 -13.38 -0.47
CA SER A 15 -23.12 -12.92 -1.65
C SER A 15 -21.63 -13.21 -1.42
N SER A 16 -21.21 -14.43 -1.75
CA SER A 16 -19.84 -14.71 -2.13
C SER A 16 -19.52 -13.78 -3.29
N ARG A 17 -18.89 -12.64 -2.98
CA ARG A 17 -18.41 -11.69 -3.97
C ARG A 17 -17.24 -12.39 -4.64
N ALA A 18 -17.54 -13.10 -5.72
CA ALA A 18 -16.56 -13.75 -6.57
C ALA A 18 -15.41 -12.78 -6.82
N THR A 19 -14.18 -13.25 -6.64
CA THR A 19 -12.96 -12.58 -7.09
C THR A 19 -13.13 -12.27 -8.57
N ARG A 20 -13.54 -11.05 -8.90
CA ARG A 20 -13.76 -10.62 -10.28
C ARG A 20 -12.40 -10.57 -10.95
N ASP A 21 -12.27 -11.23 -12.09
CA ASP A 21 -11.07 -11.15 -12.90
C ASP A 21 -10.88 -9.70 -13.33
N THR A 22 -9.78 -9.09 -12.89
CA THR A 22 -9.42 -7.69 -13.16
C THR A 22 -9.27 -7.40 -14.67
N ARG A 23 -9.18 -8.43 -15.51
CA ARG A 23 -9.00 -8.34 -16.96
C ARG A 23 -10.17 -7.70 -17.73
N ASP A 24 -11.39 -7.71 -17.18
CA ASP A 24 -12.55 -7.15 -17.87
C ASP A 24 -12.83 -5.68 -17.51
N ARG A 25 -12.11 -5.11 -16.54
CA ARG A 25 -12.33 -3.72 -16.07
C ARG A 25 -11.31 -2.76 -16.71
N PRO A 26 -11.76 -1.60 -17.24
CA PRO A 26 -10.82 -0.57 -17.69
C PRO A 26 -9.90 -0.14 -16.55
N LEU A 27 -8.60 0.07 -16.82
CA LEU A 27 -7.63 0.51 -15.80
C LEU A 27 -8.05 1.81 -15.09
N SER A 28 -8.77 2.70 -15.78
CA SER A 28 -9.34 3.94 -15.22
C SER A 28 -10.44 3.72 -14.18
N GLN A 29 -10.89 2.49 -13.99
CA GLN A 29 -11.86 2.10 -12.97
C GLN A 29 -11.26 1.16 -11.92
N CYS A 30 -10.01 0.72 -12.08
CA CYS A 30 -9.35 -0.18 -11.14
C CYS A 30 -8.82 0.56 -9.91
N HIS A 31 -8.74 -0.15 -8.79
CA HIS A 31 -7.93 0.26 -7.64
C HIS A 31 -6.51 -0.26 -7.84
N ILE A 32 -5.56 0.64 -8.11
CA ILE A 32 -4.14 0.31 -8.24
C ILE A 32 -3.40 0.85 -7.03
N CYS A 33 -2.60 0.00 -6.39
CA CYS A 33 -1.77 0.38 -5.26
C CYS A 33 -0.30 0.39 -5.66
N ILE A 34 0.43 1.45 -5.32
CA ILE A 34 1.87 1.56 -5.53
C ILE A 34 2.57 1.44 -4.18
N GLU A 35 3.45 0.45 -4.06
CA GLU A 35 4.14 0.11 -2.83
C GLU A 35 5.66 0.14 -2.95
N GLY A 36 6.31 0.12 -1.79
CA GLY A 36 7.76 0.01 -1.64
C GLY A 36 8.34 0.95 -0.58
N ALA A 37 9.66 0.86 -0.40
CA ALA A 37 10.35 1.54 0.70
C ALA A 37 10.17 3.08 0.69
N ILE A 38 10.45 3.72 1.84
CA ILE A 38 10.40 5.18 1.97
C ILE A 38 11.35 5.80 0.94
N GLY A 39 10.92 6.85 0.24
CA GLY A 39 11.76 7.56 -0.73
C GLY A 39 11.92 6.88 -2.11
N VAL A 40 11.31 5.72 -2.35
CA VAL A 40 11.43 5.02 -3.66
C VAL A 40 10.70 5.72 -4.81
N GLY A 41 9.72 6.60 -4.54
CA GLY A 41 9.01 7.37 -5.57
C GLY A 41 7.51 7.06 -5.70
N LYS A 42 6.91 6.34 -4.75
CA LYS A 42 5.50 5.92 -4.76
C LYS A 42 4.52 7.05 -5.09
N THR A 43 4.48 8.09 -4.25
CA THR A 43 3.53 9.21 -4.41
C THR A 43 3.72 9.93 -5.74
N THR A 44 4.96 10.02 -6.26
CA THR A 44 5.23 10.62 -7.58
C THR A 44 4.60 9.80 -8.69
N LEU A 45 4.81 8.48 -8.68
CA LEU A 45 4.19 7.60 -9.68
C LEU A 45 2.66 7.61 -9.54
N ALA A 46 2.16 7.56 -8.31
CA ALA A 46 0.73 7.50 -8.03
C ALA A 46 -0.03 8.71 -8.56
N ARG A 47 0.51 9.93 -8.37
CA ARG A 47 -0.05 11.14 -8.95
C ARG A 47 -0.06 11.10 -10.48
N LYS A 48 1.09 10.81 -11.09
CA LYS A 48 1.18 10.80 -12.56
C LYS A 48 0.29 9.73 -13.21
N LEU A 49 0.16 8.57 -12.57
CA LEU A 49 -0.73 7.50 -13.04
C LEU A 49 -2.20 7.89 -12.90
N ALA A 50 -2.58 8.49 -11.77
CA ALA A 50 -3.94 9.00 -11.56
C ALA A 50 -4.32 10.06 -12.59
N ASP A 51 -3.43 11.02 -12.85
CA ASP A 51 -3.63 12.07 -13.85
C ASP A 51 -3.84 11.48 -15.26
N LYS A 52 -3.08 10.44 -15.61
CA LYS A 52 -3.19 9.76 -16.92
C LYS A 52 -4.46 8.95 -17.08
N LEU A 53 -4.94 8.32 -16.00
CA LEU A 53 -6.11 7.45 -16.02
C LEU A 53 -7.42 8.20 -15.71
N GLY A 54 -7.35 9.45 -15.24
CA GLY A 54 -8.51 10.19 -14.75
C GLY A 54 -9.08 9.57 -13.46
N SER A 55 -8.21 8.98 -12.64
CA SER A 55 -8.57 8.26 -11.41
C SER A 55 -8.40 9.15 -10.19
N ASP A 56 -9.15 8.86 -9.13
CA ASP A 56 -8.97 9.48 -7.82
C ASP A 56 -7.67 9.02 -7.15
N THR A 57 -7.21 9.79 -6.16
CA THR A 57 -5.98 9.48 -5.41
C THR A 57 -6.27 9.21 -3.94
N PHE A 58 -5.58 8.20 -3.39
CA PHE A 58 -5.62 7.88 -1.97
C PHE A 58 -4.21 7.75 -1.41
N PHE A 59 -3.70 8.85 -0.87
CA PHE A 59 -2.33 8.91 -0.36
C PHE A 59 -2.25 8.78 1.15
N GLU A 60 -1.21 8.13 1.64
CA GLU A 60 -0.87 8.09 3.06
C GLU A 60 -0.80 9.52 3.60
N GLN A 61 -1.61 9.81 4.62
CA GLN A 61 -1.48 11.05 5.37
C GLN A 61 -0.28 10.91 6.30
N VAL A 62 0.72 11.75 6.07
CA VAL A 62 1.82 11.89 7.02
C VAL A 62 1.27 12.71 8.19
N ASP A 63 0.65 12.04 9.14
CA ASP A 63 0.14 12.68 10.35
C ASP A 63 1.29 13.24 11.19
N ASP A 64 0.99 14.28 11.97
CA ASP A 64 1.82 14.76 13.08
C ASP A 64 1.84 13.68 14.16
N ASN A 65 2.58 12.59 13.92
CA ASN A 65 2.80 11.55 14.90
C ASN A 65 3.88 12.05 15.89
N PRO A 66 3.49 12.38 17.13
CA PRO A 66 4.39 13.01 18.09
C PRO A 66 5.52 12.08 18.54
N PHE A 67 5.41 10.78 18.28
CA PHE A 67 6.39 9.78 18.67
C PHE A 67 7.53 9.63 17.66
N ILE A 68 7.44 10.22 16.46
CA ILE A 68 8.46 10.04 15.43
C ILE A 68 9.80 10.63 15.86
N GLU A 69 9.82 11.85 16.41
CA GLU A 69 11.05 12.45 16.91
C GLU A 69 11.66 11.64 18.05
N LEU A 70 10.81 11.12 18.95
CA LEU A 70 11.23 10.26 20.07
C LEU A 70 11.80 8.92 19.58
N PHE A 71 11.22 8.35 18.53
CA PHE A 71 11.71 7.12 17.90
C PHE A 71 13.10 7.29 17.31
N TYR A 72 13.41 8.43 16.69
CA TYR A 72 14.78 8.66 16.20
C TYR A 72 15.80 8.86 17.32
N GLN A 73 15.37 9.28 18.51
CA GLN A 73 16.23 9.42 19.68
C GLN A 73 16.45 8.07 20.38
N ASP A 74 15.40 7.29 20.58
CA ASP A 74 15.43 5.98 21.22
C ASP A 74 14.39 5.04 20.58
N PRO A 75 14.76 4.30 19.51
CA PRO A 75 13.85 3.42 18.81
C PRO A 75 13.24 2.34 19.71
N SER A 76 14.04 1.73 20.60
CA SER A 76 13.59 0.57 21.40
C SER A 76 12.52 0.94 22.43
N ARG A 77 12.45 2.22 22.85
CA ARG A 77 11.41 2.69 23.77
C ARG A 77 10.15 3.19 23.09
N ASN A 78 10.25 3.64 21.84
CA ASN A 78 9.18 4.41 21.18
C ASN A 78 8.61 3.70 19.94
N ALA A 79 9.19 2.57 19.51
CA ALA A 79 8.76 1.84 18.32
C ALA A 79 7.27 1.47 18.41
N LEU A 80 6.83 0.84 19.51
CA LEU A 80 5.43 0.44 19.67
C LEU A 80 4.47 1.64 19.60
N SER A 81 4.80 2.76 20.26
CA SER A 81 3.97 3.97 20.23
C SER A 81 3.85 4.55 18.82
N VAL A 82 4.95 4.58 18.06
CA VAL A 82 4.94 5.00 16.67
C VAL A 82 4.06 4.08 15.82
N GLN A 83 4.23 2.76 15.94
CA GLN A 83 3.45 1.79 15.15
C GLN A 83 1.96 1.85 15.46
N LEU A 84 1.57 1.91 16.73
CA LEU A 84 0.16 2.04 17.11
C LEU A 84 -0.44 3.36 16.59
N SER A 85 0.30 4.46 16.65
CA SER A 85 -0.16 5.73 16.08
C SER A 85 -0.39 5.63 14.57
N PHE A 86 0.49 4.95 13.84
CA PHE A 86 0.31 4.71 12.40
C PHE A 86 -0.87 3.79 12.11
N LEU A 87 -1.05 2.72 12.87
CA LEU A 87 -2.20 1.83 12.78
C LEU A 87 -3.52 2.62 12.90
N PHE A 88 -3.66 3.42 13.95
CA PHE A 88 -4.88 4.21 14.19
C PHE A 88 -5.12 5.29 13.12
N SER A 89 -4.06 5.96 12.66
CA SER A 89 -4.14 6.93 11.57
C SER A 89 -4.71 6.29 10.29
N ARG A 90 -4.11 5.17 9.87
CA ARG A 90 -4.54 4.46 8.66
C ARG A 90 -5.97 3.93 8.78
N LEU A 91 -6.36 3.41 9.95
CA LEU A 91 -7.73 2.96 10.19
C LEU A 91 -8.75 4.09 10.05
N LYS A 92 -8.49 5.27 10.63
CA LYS A 92 -9.36 6.44 10.48
C LYS A 92 -9.47 6.86 9.01
N GLN A 93 -8.34 6.86 8.30
CA GLN A 93 -8.31 7.19 6.89
C GLN A 93 -9.15 6.21 6.05
N TRP A 94 -9.00 4.90 6.29
CA TRP A 94 -9.79 3.86 5.62
C TRP A 94 -11.28 3.92 5.94
N GLN A 95 -11.66 4.18 7.20
CA GLN A 95 -13.06 4.36 7.58
C GLN A 95 -13.70 5.55 6.87
N SER A 96 -12.94 6.64 6.66
CA SER A 96 -13.43 7.80 5.92
C SER A 96 -13.67 7.50 4.43
N LEU A 97 -12.85 6.62 3.84
CA LEU A 97 -13.07 6.15 2.46
C LEU A 97 -14.31 5.29 2.31
N HIS A 98 -14.57 4.38 3.24
CA HIS A 98 -15.71 3.45 3.13
C HIS A 98 -17.07 4.15 3.13
N GLN A 99 -17.13 5.39 3.66
CA GLN A 99 -18.33 6.23 3.66
C GLN A 99 -18.54 6.98 2.34
N GLN A 100 -17.50 7.11 1.52
CA GLN A 100 -17.57 7.75 0.22
C GLN A 100 -17.61 6.67 -0.85
N ASP A 101 -18.61 6.70 -1.72
CA ASP A 101 -18.83 5.71 -2.80
C ASP A 101 -17.80 5.91 -3.94
N LEU A 102 -16.51 6.03 -3.60
CA LEU A 102 -15.40 6.45 -4.46
C LEU A 102 -15.15 5.48 -5.63
N PHE A 103 -15.45 4.20 -5.44
CA PHE A 103 -15.13 3.13 -6.39
C PHE A 103 -16.03 3.07 -7.64
N ARG A 104 -16.91 4.06 -7.83
CA ARG A 104 -17.53 4.32 -9.15
C ARG A 104 -16.49 4.85 -10.15
N GLN A 105 -15.42 5.48 -9.66
CA GLN A 105 -14.25 5.90 -10.43
C GLN A 105 -13.01 5.08 -9.95
N GLY A 106 -11.98 4.96 -10.78
CA GLY A 106 -10.76 4.24 -10.39
C GLY A 106 -10.00 4.98 -9.30
N VAL A 107 -9.17 4.26 -8.53
CA VAL A 107 -8.42 4.83 -7.40
C VAL A 107 -6.96 4.42 -7.50
N ILE A 108 -6.04 5.38 -7.38
CA ILE A 108 -4.61 5.12 -7.27
C ILE A 108 -4.16 5.45 -5.84
N SER A 109 -3.62 4.45 -5.16
CA SER A 109 -3.12 4.57 -3.78
C SER A 109 -1.60 4.42 -3.72
N ASP A 110 -0.95 5.01 -2.70
CA ASP A 110 0.50 4.93 -2.51
C ASP A 110 0.94 4.12 -1.29
N TYR A 111 0.00 3.36 -0.71
CA TYR A 111 0.27 2.35 0.31
C TYR A 111 -0.83 1.28 0.38
N LEU A 112 -0.44 0.07 0.78
CA LEU A 112 -1.26 -1.03 1.26
C LEU A 112 -1.33 -0.96 2.78
N PHE A 113 -2.44 -1.43 3.36
CA PHE A 113 -2.54 -1.54 4.81
C PHE A 113 -1.48 -2.48 5.41
N ALA A 114 -1.06 -3.51 4.66
CA ALA A 114 0.01 -4.43 5.03
C ALA A 114 1.35 -3.74 5.34
N LYS A 115 1.58 -2.53 4.82
CA LYS A 115 2.73 -1.69 5.16
C LYS A 115 2.94 -1.57 6.67
N ASP A 116 1.87 -1.40 7.44
CA ASP A 116 1.99 -1.22 8.89
C ASP A 116 2.66 -2.44 9.55
N HIS A 117 2.25 -3.64 9.14
CA HIS A 117 2.85 -4.89 9.61
C HIS A 117 4.31 -5.04 9.16
N ILE A 118 4.63 -4.68 7.90
CA ILE A 118 6.02 -4.69 7.40
C ILE A 118 6.92 -3.79 8.27
N PHE A 119 6.45 -2.60 8.67
CA PHE A 119 7.23 -1.72 9.54
C PHE A 119 7.30 -2.22 10.98
N ALA A 120 6.23 -2.84 11.49
CA ALA A 120 6.19 -3.45 12.81
C ALA A 120 7.26 -4.54 12.95
N THR A 121 7.39 -5.45 11.97
CA THR A 121 8.40 -6.53 12.01
C THR A 121 9.85 -6.04 11.99
N VAL A 122 10.09 -4.84 11.46
CA VAL A 122 11.43 -4.22 11.42
C VAL A 122 11.78 -3.49 12.71
N THR A 123 10.78 -2.93 13.39
CA THR A 123 10.99 -1.93 14.46
C THR A 123 10.71 -2.44 15.86
N LEU A 124 9.81 -3.41 16.01
CA LEU A 124 9.35 -3.91 17.30
C LEU A 124 10.20 -5.09 17.78
N SER A 125 10.31 -5.27 19.10
CA SER A 125 10.75 -6.55 19.66
C SER A 125 9.72 -7.66 19.40
N ASP A 126 10.09 -8.91 19.61
CA ASP A 126 9.16 -10.04 19.44
C ASP A 126 7.92 -9.91 20.34
N GLU A 127 8.09 -9.43 21.58
CA GLU A 127 7.01 -9.20 22.52
C GLU A 127 6.11 -8.03 22.10
N GLU A 128 6.71 -6.92 21.65
CA GLU A 128 5.97 -5.76 21.14
C GLU A 128 5.22 -6.10 19.86
N LEU A 129 5.82 -6.88 18.96
CA LEU A 129 5.20 -7.35 17.73
C LEU A 129 3.99 -8.23 18.04
N ALA A 130 4.13 -9.19 18.97
CA ALA A 130 3.02 -10.04 19.39
C ALA A 130 1.85 -9.24 19.97
N LEU A 131 2.13 -8.18 20.73
CA LEU A 131 1.12 -7.26 21.24
C LEU A 131 0.48 -6.43 20.12
N TYR A 132 1.29 -5.84 19.25
CA TYR A 132 0.83 -5.09 18.09
C TYR A 132 -0.11 -5.93 17.22
N GLU A 133 0.24 -7.18 16.94
CA GLU A 133 -0.59 -8.08 16.14
C GLU A 133 -1.92 -8.41 16.81
N GLN A 134 -1.97 -8.50 18.13
CA GLN A 134 -3.23 -8.65 18.87
C GLN A 134 -4.12 -7.43 18.65
N VAL A 135 -3.56 -6.22 18.78
CA VAL A 135 -4.30 -4.97 18.54
C VAL A 135 -4.78 -4.90 17.09
N ALA A 136 -3.88 -5.15 16.12
CA ALA A 136 -4.18 -5.11 14.69
C ALA A 136 -5.31 -6.07 14.30
N ARG A 137 -5.36 -7.28 14.89
CA ARG A 137 -6.46 -8.23 14.68
C ARG A 137 -7.81 -7.70 15.19
N LEU A 138 -7.82 -7.04 16.35
CA LEU A 138 -9.06 -6.52 16.96
C LEU A 138 -9.66 -5.34 16.19
N VAL A 139 -8.80 -4.56 15.56
CA VAL A 139 -9.19 -3.39 14.76
C VAL A 139 -9.27 -3.69 13.27
N SER A 140 -9.08 -4.96 12.88
CA SER A 140 -9.08 -5.35 11.47
C SER A 140 -10.45 -5.05 10.85
N VAL A 141 -10.42 -4.20 9.84
CA VAL A 141 -11.58 -3.85 9.01
C VAL A 141 -11.51 -4.71 7.75
N ASP A 142 -12.64 -4.98 7.10
CA ASP A 142 -12.64 -5.57 5.75
C ASP A 142 -12.07 -4.55 4.77
N ILE A 143 -10.76 -4.60 4.57
CA ILE A 143 -10.03 -3.71 3.68
C ILE A 143 -10.10 -4.32 2.29
N GLN A 144 -10.80 -3.63 1.39
CA GLN A 144 -10.88 -4.05 0.00
C GLN A 144 -9.47 -4.11 -0.60
N ARG A 145 -9.14 -5.27 -1.17
CA ARG A 145 -7.88 -5.49 -1.88
C ARG A 145 -7.85 -4.70 -3.19
N PRO A 146 -6.70 -4.17 -3.61
CA PRO A 146 -6.58 -3.55 -4.92
C PRO A 146 -6.75 -4.57 -6.05
N ASP A 147 -7.05 -4.07 -7.24
CA ASP A 147 -7.04 -4.87 -8.47
C ASP A 147 -5.61 -5.15 -8.94
N LEU A 148 -4.64 -4.30 -8.58
CA LEU A 148 -3.23 -4.45 -8.92
C LEU A 148 -2.34 -3.80 -7.85
N VAL A 149 -1.23 -4.46 -7.52
CA VAL A 149 -0.12 -3.85 -6.78
C VAL A 149 1.08 -3.64 -7.69
N ILE A 150 1.66 -2.45 -7.64
CA ILE A 150 2.92 -2.09 -8.29
C ILE A 150 3.97 -1.91 -7.19
N TYR A 151 4.89 -2.87 -7.04
CA TYR A 151 5.96 -2.80 -6.05
C TYR A 151 7.22 -2.17 -6.66
N LEU A 152 7.59 -0.99 -6.18
CA LEU A 152 8.79 -0.27 -6.63
C LEU A 152 10.03 -0.72 -5.84
N GLN A 153 11.04 -1.16 -6.58
CA GLN A 153 12.35 -1.49 -6.04
C GLN A 153 13.40 -0.46 -6.48
N SER A 154 14.38 -0.23 -5.61
CA SER A 154 15.57 0.55 -5.93
C SER A 154 16.67 0.23 -4.93
N LYS A 155 17.93 0.44 -5.33
CA LYS A 155 19.08 0.28 -4.44
C LYS A 155 18.96 1.22 -3.24
N PRO A 156 19.32 0.77 -2.02
CA PRO A 156 19.31 1.59 -0.81
C PRO A 156 20.04 2.94 -0.99
N SER A 157 21.17 2.94 -1.72
CA SER A 157 21.95 4.16 -1.99
C SER A 157 21.23 5.17 -2.89
N VAL A 158 20.40 4.72 -3.83
CA VAL A 158 19.58 5.59 -4.68
C VAL A 158 18.44 6.18 -3.86
N ILE A 159 17.78 5.36 -3.05
CA ILE A 159 16.71 5.79 -2.15
C ILE A 159 17.22 6.82 -1.14
N MET A 160 18.37 6.58 -0.51
CA MET A 160 18.97 7.50 0.45
C MET A 160 19.24 8.88 -0.18
N LYS A 161 19.74 8.92 -1.43
CA LYS A 161 19.91 10.18 -2.17
C LYS A 161 18.57 10.91 -2.38
N ARG A 162 17.50 10.19 -2.76
CA ARG A 162 16.15 10.77 -2.93
C ARG A 162 15.61 11.34 -1.61
N ILE A 163 15.80 10.62 -0.49
CA ILE A 163 15.39 11.08 0.85
C ILE A 163 16.11 12.37 1.22
N GLN A 164 17.43 12.42 1.03
CA GLN A 164 18.25 13.61 1.31
C GLN A 164 17.82 14.81 0.45
N GLN A 165 17.59 14.60 -0.85
CA GLN A 165 17.11 15.65 -1.76
C GLN A 165 15.74 16.19 -1.36
N ARG A 166 14.83 15.33 -0.90
CA ARG A 166 13.48 15.73 -0.45
C ARG A 166 13.50 16.49 0.87
N ASN A 167 14.53 16.30 1.70
CA ASN A 167 14.81 17.07 2.91
C ASN A 167 13.63 17.21 3.90
N ARG A 168 12.84 16.13 4.08
CA ARG A 168 11.78 16.10 5.12
C ARG A 168 12.43 16.05 6.49
N ALA A 169 11.99 16.92 7.41
CA ALA A 169 12.57 17.05 8.75
C ALA A 169 12.62 15.69 9.48
N MET A 170 11.52 14.94 9.43
CA MET A 170 11.40 13.62 10.04
C MET A 170 12.36 12.56 9.46
N GLU A 171 12.89 12.74 8.25
CA GLU A 171 13.72 11.71 7.60
C GLU A 171 15.22 11.98 7.75
N ARG A 172 15.62 13.15 8.27
CA ARG A 172 17.03 13.57 8.37
C ARG A 172 17.90 12.66 9.25
N GLY A 173 17.28 11.97 10.21
CA GLY A 173 17.95 11.02 11.11
C GLY A 173 18.00 9.58 10.60
N MET A 174 17.48 9.31 9.40
CA MET A 174 17.40 7.95 8.87
C MET A 174 18.79 7.38 8.56
N LYS A 175 19.10 6.24 9.17
CA LYS A 175 20.36 5.51 8.95
C LYS A 175 20.24 4.55 7.78
N MET A 176 21.37 4.31 7.10
CA MET A 176 21.44 3.39 5.97
C MET A 176 21.02 1.97 6.37
N GLU A 177 21.50 1.50 7.52
CA GLU A 177 21.24 0.16 8.03
C GLU A 177 19.74 -0.04 8.33
N TYR A 178 19.07 1.01 8.80
CA TYR A 178 17.62 0.97 8.99
C TYR A 178 16.88 0.87 7.66
N LEU A 179 17.28 1.67 6.66
CA LEU A 179 16.69 1.63 5.33
C LEU A 179 16.87 0.25 4.68
N GLU A 180 18.04 -0.38 4.81
CA GLU A 180 18.30 -1.72 4.30
C GLU A 180 17.40 -2.78 4.96
N LYS A 181 17.16 -2.69 6.27
CA LYS A 181 16.20 -3.57 6.96
C LYS A 181 14.78 -3.41 6.44
N VAL A 182 14.35 -2.16 6.24
CA VAL A 182 13.02 -1.87 5.66
C VAL A 182 12.89 -2.46 4.26
N ILE A 183 13.89 -2.25 3.40
CA ILE A 183 13.90 -2.81 2.04
C ILE A 183 13.84 -4.35 2.08
N THR A 184 14.64 -4.98 2.95
CA THR A 184 14.65 -6.44 3.12
C THR A 184 13.27 -6.97 3.53
N ALA A 185 12.60 -6.30 4.48
CA ALA A 185 11.26 -6.70 4.92
C ALA A 185 10.21 -6.54 3.80
N TYR A 186 10.31 -5.48 3.00
CA TYR A 186 9.49 -5.29 1.81
C TYR A 186 9.71 -6.40 0.77
N ASP A 187 10.97 -6.73 0.48
CA ASP A 187 11.30 -7.80 -0.46
C ASP A 187 10.78 -9.16 0.03
N GLN A 188 10.92 -9.46 1.32
CA GLN A 188 10.38 -10.67 1.93
C GLN A 188 8.85 -10.74 1.84
N TYR A 189 8.16 -9.63 2.10
CA TYR A 189 6.71 -9.56 1.99
C TYR A 189 6.25 -9.79 0.54
N PHE A 190 6.82 -9.05 -0.42
CA PHE A 190 6.42 -9.15 -1.82
C PHE A 190 6.87 -10.43 -2.53
N PHE A 191 7.91 -11.10 -2.03
CA PHE A 191 8.28 -12.43 -2.51
C PHE A 191 7.17 -13.47 -2.23
N HIS A 192 6.43 -13.33 -1.13
CA HIS A 192 5.34 -14.24 -0.75
C HIS A 192 3.94 -13.70 -1.11
N TYR A 193 3.85 -12.54 -1.76
CA TYR A 193 2.59 -11.88 -2.03
C TYR A 193 1.80 -12.60 -3.13
N GLN A 194 0.56 -12.98 -2.80
CA GLN A 194 -0.34 -13.70 -3.72
C GLN A 194 -1.79 -13.17 -3.70
N GLU A 195 -2.05 -12.06 -3.00
CA GLU A 195 -3.42 -11.60 -2.78
C GLU A 195 -4.07 -11.01 -4.04
N THR A 196 -3.28 -10.35 -4.90
CA THR A 196 -3.73 -9.68 -6.13
C THR A 196 -2.62 -9.80 -7.19
N PRO A 197 -2.88 -9.45 -8.46
CA PRO A 197 -1.82 -9.23 -9.42
C PRO A 197 -0.74 -8.29 -8.89
N LEU A 198 0.52 -8.59 -9.20
CA LEU A 198 1.70 -7.89 -8.73
C LEU A 198 2.65 -7.58 -9.90
N LEU A 199 2.99 -6.30 -10.06
CA LEU A 199 4.03 -5.84 -10.98
C LEU A 199 5.20 -5.27 -10.17
N ILE A 200 6.36 -5.93 -10.24
CA ILE A 200 7.58 -5.47 -9.59
C ILE A 200 8.36 -4.60 -10.58
N VAL A 201 8.64 -3.34 -10.20
CA VAL A 201 9.28 -2.35 -11.07
C VAL A 201 10.60 -1.86 -10.48
N GLN A 202 11.70 -2.03 -11.20
CA GLN A 202 12.99 -1.45 -10.83
C GLN A 202 13.07 0.02 -11.24
N THR A 203 13.33 0.89 -10.28
CA THR A 203 13.35 2.35 -10.46
C THR A 203 14.75 2.97 -10.39
N ASP A 204 15.80 2.14 -10.40
CA ASP A 204 17.19 2.60 -10.39
C ASP A 204 17.53 3.38 -11.67
N ARG A 205 17.07 2.88 -12.81
CA ARG A 205 17.25 3.50 -14.13
C ARG A 205 15.99 4.20 -14.64
N MET A 206 14.85 3.92 -14.02
CA MET A 206 13.54 4.47 -14.40
C MET A 206 13.07 5.43 -13.31
N ASN A 207 13.42 6.71 -13.46
CA ASN A 207 12.84 7.75 -12.61
C ASN A 207 11.57 8.29 -13.26
N PHE A 208 10.41 7.87 -12.74
CA PHE A 208 9.10 8.37 -13.20
C PHE A 208 8.95 9.88 -13.05
N ALA A 209 9.77 10.56 -12.24
CA ALA A 209 9.77 12.02 -12.16
C ALA A 209 10.26 12.69 -13.46
N ASP A 210 11.29 12.13 -14.11
CA ASP A 210 12.11 12.83 -15.10
C ASP A 210 11.83 12.40 -16.56
N HIS A 211 11.20 11.23 -16.76
CA HIS A 211 11.05 10.63 -18.07
C HIS A 211 9.63 10.82 -18.61
N ALA A 212 9.49 11.68 -19.63
CA ALA A 212 8.26 11.78 -20.40
C ALA A 212 7.97 10.44 -21.09
N GLY A 213 6.77 9.89 -20.92
CA GLY A 213 6.37 8.59 -21.48
C GLY A 213 6.52 7.40 -20.52
N ALA A 214 7.26 7.52 -19.40
CA ALA A 214 7.45 6.43 -18.42
C ALA A 214 6.13 5.81 -17.94
N VAL A 215 5.13 6.65 -17.71
CA VAL A 215 3.81 6.22 -17.26
C VAL A 215 3.02 5.57 -18.39
N ASP A 216 3.18 6.02 -19.64
CA ASP A 216 2.50 5.42 -20.79
C ASP A 216 3.01 4.00 -21.04
N SER A 217 4.34 3.79 -20.97
CA SER A 217 4.92 2.45 -21.07
C SER A 217 4.56 1.56 -19.88
N LEU A 218 4.42 2.13 -18.67
CA LEU A 218 3.90 1.38 -17.52
C LEU A 218 2.44 0.92 -17.76
N ILE A 219 1.59 1.78 -18.29
CA ILE A 219 0.19 1.42 -18.60
C ILE A 219 0.13 0.31 -19.64
N GLU A 220 0.93 0.42 -20.71
CA GLU A 220 1.05 -0.64 -21.71
C GLU A 220 1.55 -1.95 -21.09
N ARG A 221 2.58 -1.86 -20.22
CA ARG A 221 3.12 -3.01 -19.51
C ARG A 221 2.09 -3.71 -18.65
N ILE A 222 1.24 -2.95 -17.95
CA ILE A 222 0.13 -3.46 -17.13
C ILE A 222 -0.91 -4.15 -18.01
N GLY A 223 -1.30 -3.52 -19.13
CA GLY A 223 -2.28 -4.09 -20.06
C GLY A 223 -1.82 -5.42 -20.69
N ASN A 224 -0.51 -5.63 -20.79
CA ASN A 224 0.09 -6.85 -21.34
C ASN A 224 0.46 -7.91 -20.29
N MET A 225 0.10 -7.72 -19.01
CA MET A 225 0.33 -8.73 -17.99
C MET A 225 -0.49 -10.00 -18.28
N THR A 226 0.16 -11.14 -18.20
CA THR A 226 -0.40 -12.48 -18.45
C THR A 226 -0.32 -13.39 -17.23
N SER A 227 0.55 -13.06 -16.26
CA SER A 227 0.80 -13.81 -15.04
C SER A 227 0.39 -13.02 -13.80
N GLN A 228 0.19 -13.74 -12.69
CA GLN A 228 -0.13 -13.15 -11.38
C GLN A 228 0.97 -12.18 -10.91
N THR A 229 2.24 -12.56 -11.10
CA THR A 229 3.40 -11.78 -10.69
C THR A 229 4.33 -11.60 -11.87
N GLU A 230 4.69 -10.36 -12.18
CA GLU A 230 5.62 -10.04 -13.26
C GLU A 230 6.65 -8.99 -12.84
N PHE A 231 7.79 -9.00 -13.53
CA PHE A 231 8.91 -8.11 -13.27
C PHE A 231 9.14 -7.17 -14.47
N TRP A 232 9.53 -5.93 -14.19
CA TRP A 232 9.84 -4.93 -15.19
C TRP A 232 11.07 -4.10 -14.77
N ALA A 233 12.15 -4.18 -15.54
CA ALA A 233 13.41 -3.53 -15.23
C ALA A 233 14.03 -2.68 -16.34
N ASP A 234 13.56 -2.79 -17.59
CA ASP A 234 14.17 -2.11 -18.72
C ASP A 234 13.13 -1.36 -19.58
N TYR A 235 13.56 -0.17 -20.02
CA TYR A 235 13.05 0.51 -21.21
C TYR A 235 13.88 -0.03 -22.38
N SER A 236 13.28 -0.83 -23.25
CA SER A 236 13.83 -1.16 -24.57
C SER A 236 12.83 -0.77 -25.63
#